data_AF-A0A925LAN9-F1
#
_entry.id   AF-A0A925LAN9-F1
#
_cell.length_a   1.000
_cell.length_b   1.000
_cell.length_c   1.000
_cell.angle_alpha   90.00
_cell.angle_beta   90.00
_cell.angle_gamma   90.00
#
_symmetry.space_group_name_H-M   'P 1'
#
loop_
_entity.id
_entity.type
_entity.pdbx_description
1 polymer ?
#
loop_
_entity_poly.entity_id
_entity_poly.type
_entity_poly.pdbx_seq_one_letter_code
_entity_poly.pdbx_strand_id
1 'polypeptide(L)'
;GAVALTGLQLDALDGESFAEAVRTTSVYARVSPAHKLRIVDALQADGNIVAMTGDGVNDAPALKAADIGVAMGITGTEVTKEAAKMILADDNFATIVEAVREGRAILDNIRKFLRYLLSTNMGEVLTVFLGVVGAGVIGLNTGDASGAVVLPLLATQLLWINLVTDSGPALAMGVDPPTDDLMARKPRHISERVIDTRMWSSVIQTGLVIAVVTLLTMDMHLPGGLIAGSHDITTARTAGFTVLVFTSLFGCFTARSDVTSAFSNLFVNPWLWGAIALSVVLQIAVVHLSFLNLAFGTVPLTLEEWLLCTAMASGVLWYSEARKLVIRARGR
;
A
#
# COMPACT_ATOMS: atom_id res chain seq x y z
N GLY A 1 -10.54 12.61 -39.71
CA GLY A 1 -11.33 13.49 -38.81
C GLY A 1 -12.14 12.61 -37.90
N ALA A 2 -12.42 13.05 -36.68
CA ALA A 2 -13.27 12.29 -35.75
C ALA A 2 -14.72 12.23 -36.26
N VAL A 3 -15.42 11.13 -35.97
CA VAL A 3 -16.85 10.98 -36.27
C VAL A 3 -17.64 11.94 -35.38
N ALA A 4 -18.64 12.62 -35.94
CA ALA A 4 -19.48 13.59 -35.24
C ALA A 4 -20.96 13.24 -35.41
N LEU A 5 -21.72 13.30 -34.31
CA LEU A 5 -23.17 13.05 -34.30
C LEU A 5 -23.93 14.24 -33.73
N THR A 6 -25.12 14.49 -34.27
CA THR A 6 -26.04 15.53 -33.78
C THR A 6 -27.08 14.94 -32.83
N GLY A 7 -27.69 15.77 -31.97
CA GLY A 7 -28.78 15.35 -31.09
C GLY A 7 -29.93 14.63 -31.82
N LEU A 8 -30.32 15.12 -33.01
CA LEU A 8 -31.35 14.49 -33.84
C LEU A 8 -30.95 13.10 -34.34
N GLN A 9 -29.67 12.92 -34.69
CA GLN A 9 -29.15 11.61 -35.09
C GLN A 9 -29.10 10.66 -33.90
N LEU A 10 -28.75 11.14 -32.70
CA LEU A 10 -28.76 10.34 -31.47
C LEU A 10 -30.17 9.86 -31.09
N ASP A 11 -31.19 10.68 -31.33
CA ASP A 11 -32.59 10.32 -31.06
C ASP A 11 -33.14 9.27 -32.02
N ALA A 12 -32.57 9.18 -33.22
CA ALA A 12 -32.95 8.19 -34.22
C ALA A 12 -32.30 6.81 -34.00
N LEU A 13 -31.28 6.72 -33.13
CA LEU A 13 -30.62 5.45 -32.82
C LEU A 13 -31.43 4.65 -31.79
N ASP A 14 -31.50 3.34 -32.02
CA ASP A 14 -31.97 2.40 -31.00
C ASP A 14 -30.92 2.21 -29.89
N GLY A 15 -31.28 1.47 -28.83
CA GLY A 15 -30.42 1.35 -27.64
C GLY A 15 -29.03 0.75 -27.95
N GLU A 16 -28.98 -0.29 -28.79
CA GLU A 16 -27.71 -0.94 -29.16
C GLU A 16 -26.86 -0.06 -30.08
N SER A 17 -27.47 0.56 -31.12
CA SER A 17 -26.73 1.46 -32.01
C SER A 17 -26.29 2.73 -31.29
N PHE A 18 -27.07 3.21 -30.30
CA PHE A 18 -26.67 4.33 -29.46
C PHE A 18 -25.43 3.99 -28.63
N ALA A 19 -25.40 2.82 -27.97
CA ALA A 19 -24.24 2.40 -27.20
C ALA A 19 -22.98 2.27 -28.08
N GLU A 20 -23.11 1.71 -29.28
CA GLU A 20 -21.99 1.60 -30.22
C GLU A 20 -21.53 2.94 -30.78
N ALA A 21 -22.48 3.82 -31.12
CA ALA A 21 -22.18 5.18 -31.51
C ALA A 21 -21.42 5.93 -30.42
N VAL A 22 -21.80 5.74 -29.16
CA VAL A 22 -21.15 6.38 -28.01
C VAL A 22 -19.70 5.93 -27.84
N ARG A 23 -19.38 4.65 -28.10
CA ARG A 23 -18.02 4.12 -28.04
C ARG A 23 -17.07 4.71 -29.08
N THR A 24 -17.58 5.04 -30.26
CA THR A 24 -16.77 5.42 -31.43
C THR A 24 -16.77 6.93 -31.73
N THR A 25 -17.75 7.67 -31.21
CA THR A 25 -17.95 9.09 -31.51
C THR A 25 -17.30 9.98 -30.45
N SER A 26 -16.48 10.93 -30.90
CA SER A 26 -15.82 11.89 -30.00
C SER A 26 -16.48 13.27 -29.98
N VAL A 27 -17.33 13.59 -30.96
CA VAL A 27 -17.94 14.91 -31.11
C VAL A 27 -19.46 14.79 -31.16
N TYR A 28 -20.13 15.45 -30.20
CA TYR A 28 -21.58 15.55 -30.16
C TYR A 28 -22.00 17.01 -30.31
N ALA A 29 -22.85 17.30 -31.30
CA ALA A 29 -23.27 18.66 -31.62
C ALA A 29 -24.78 18.84 -31.39
N ARG A 30 -25.18 20.03 -30.93
CA ARG A 30 -26.59 20.40 -30.71
C ARG A 30 -27.34 19.38 -29.84
N VAL A 31 -26.70 18.95 -28.75
CA VAL A 31 -27.26 17.97 -27.80
C VAL A 31 -28.09 18.65 -26.73
N SER A 32 -29.14 17.96 -26.28
CA SER A 32 -29.97 18.35 -25.15
C SER A 32 -29.33 17.92 -23.81
N PRO A 33 -29.78 18.47 -22.66
CA PRO A 33 -29.40 17.97 -21.34
C PRO A 33 -29.62 16.46 -21.17
N ALA A 34 -30.75 15.95 -21.69
CA ALA A 34 -31.09 14.53 -21.63
C ALA A 34 -30.12 13.66 -22.45
N HIS A 35 -29.61 14.17 -23.58
CA HIS A 35 -28.58 13.47 -24.36
C HIS A 35 -27.27 13.36 -23.58
N LYS A 36 -26.83 14.43 -22.89
CA LYS A 36 -25.60 14.38 -22.08
C LYS A 36 -25.69 13.30 -21.00
N LEU A 37 -26.82 13.23 -20.30
CA LEU A 37 -27.08 12.19 -19.29
C LEU A 37 -27.09 10.78 -19.90
N ARG A 38 -27.80 10.57 -21.02
CA ARG A 38 -27.81 9.28 -21.74
C ARG A 38 -26.42 8.83 -22.19
N ILE A 39 -25.56 9.78 -22.62
CA ILE A 39 -24.18 9.47 -23.01
C ILE A 39 -23.36 9.01 -21.80
N VAL A 40 -23.50 9.71 -20.66
CA VAL A 40 -22.83 9.32 -19.40
C VAL A 40 -23.27 7.91 -18.99
N ASP A 41 -24.58 7.65 -18.96
CA ASP A 41 -25.13 6.34 -18.58
C ASP A 41 -24.62 5.22 -19.51
N ALA A 42 -24.56 5.47 -20.83
CA ALA A 42 -24.08 4.49 -21.80
C ALA A 42 -22.57 4.19 -21.63
N LEU A 43 -21.74 5.20 -21.39
CA LEU A 43 -20.31 5.01 -21.13
C LEU A 43 -20.06 4.26 -19.81
N GLN A 44 -20.86 4.54 -18.77
CA GLN A 44 -20.80 3.84 -17.49
C GLN A 44 -21.25 2.38 -17.62
N ALA A 45 -22.31 2.12 -18.39
CA ALA A 45 -22.79 0.76 -18.67
C ALA A 45 -21.75 -0.10 -19.41
N ASP A 46 -20.86 0.54 -20.19
CA ASP A 46 -19.72 -0.09 -20.86
C ASP A 46 -18.51 -0.31 -19.91
N GLY A 47 -18.64 -0.01 -18.62
CA GLY A 47 -17.62 -0.24 -17.60
C GLY A 47 -16.55 0.84 -17.51
N ASN A 48 -16.75 1.99 -18.16
CA ASN A 48 -15.82 3.13 -18.08
C ASN A 48 -16.11 3.98 -16.84
N ILE A 49 -15.06 4.60 -16.29
CA ILE A 49 -15.20 5.68 -15.31
C ILE A 49 -15.35 7.00 -16.07
N VAL A 50 -16.48 7.67 -15.92
CA VAL A 50 -16.85 8.83 -16.73
C VAL A 50 -16.62 10.12 -15.95
N ALA A 51 -15.80 11.00 -16.52
CA ALA A 51 -15.69 12.38 -16.08
C ALA A 51 -16.48 13.28 -17.04
N MET A 52 -17.34 14.14 -16.48
CA MET A 52 -18.11 15.11 -17.26
C MET A 52 -17.82 16.52 -16.79
N THR A 53 -17.48 17.40 -17.71
CA THR A 53 -17.27 18.83 -17.44
C THR A 53 -18.45 19.66 -17.94
N GLY A 54 -18.83 20.69 -17.19
CA GLY A 54 -19.90 21.62 -17.57
C GLY A 54 -19.91 22.89 -16.73
N ASP A 55 -20.53 23.93 -17.26
CA ASP A 55 -20.59 25.28 -16.70
C ASP A 55 -22.04 25.79 -16.58
N GLY A 56 -22.93 25.33 -17.45
CA GLY A 56 -24.34 25.71 -17.46
C GLY A 56 -25.23 24.83 -16.57
N VAL A 57 -26.33 25.39 -16.06
CA VAL A 57 -27.37 24.68 -15.28
C VAL A 57 -27.88 23.41 -15.99
N ASN A 58 -27.88 23.44 -17.32
CA ASN A 58 -28.24 22.33 -18.20
C ASN A 58 -27.34 21.09 -18.02
N ASP A 59 -26.13 21.27 -17.50
CA ASP A 59 -25.15 20.20 -17.36
C ASP A 59 -25.19 19.58 -15.97
N ALA A 60 -25.82 20.25 -14.99
CA ALA A 60 -25.90 19.80 -13.61
C ALA A 60 -26.43 18.36 -13.44
N PRO A 61 -27.49 17.91 -14.15
CA PRO A 61 -27.96 16.53 -14.03
C PRO A 61 -26.89 15.51 -14.43
N ALA A 62 -26.16 15.79 -15.50
CA ALA A 62 -25.19 14.86 -16.05
C ALA A 62 -23.83 14.94 -15.33
N LEU A 63 -23.45 16.13 -14.79
CA LEU A 63 -22.34 16.27 -13.83
C LEU A 63 -22.57 15.41 -12.59
N LYS A 64 -23.80 15.41 -12.07
CA LYS A 64 -24.18 14.63 -10.88
C LYS A 64 -24.21 13.13 -11.15
N ALA A 65 -24.62 12.73 -12.35
CA ALA A 65 -24.67 11.31 -12.76
C ALA A 65 -23.27 10.73 -13.03
N ALA A 66 -22.36 11.54 -13.55
CA ALA A 66 -20.99 11.12 -13.85
C ALA A 66 -20.23 10.66 -12.59
N ASP A 67 -19.29 9.73 -12.78
CA ASP A 67 -18.42 9.27 -11.69
C ASP A 67 -17.62 10.44 -11.12
N ILE A 68 -17.19 11.37 -11.97
CA ILE A 68 -16.56 12.63 -11.58
C ILE A 68 -17.17 13.78 -12.40
N GLY A 69 -18.13 14.50 -11.81
CA GLY A 69 -18.58 15.79 -12.33
C GLY A 69 -17.55 16.89 -12.06
N VAL A 70 -17.20 17.68 -13.07
CA VAL A 70 -16.22 18.77 -13.02
C VAL A 70 -16.89 20.08 -13.42
N ALA A 71 -16.95 21.04 -12.49
CA ALA A 71 -17.51 22.37 -12.77
C ALA A 71 -16.41 23.40 -13.05
N MET A 72 -16.74 24.39 -13.88
CA MET A 72 -15.91 25.57 -14.08
C MET A 72 -16.04 26.51 -12.86
N GLY A 73 -14.92 26.99 -12.33
CA GLY A 73 -14.89 27.84 -11.15
C GLY A 73 -15.29 29.29 -11.42
N ILE A 74 -14.89 29.83 -12.57
CA ILE A 74 -15.12 31.23 -12.95
C ILE A 74 -16.41 31.34 -13.77
N THR A 75 -16.52 30.56 -14.84
CA THR A 75 -17.66 30.61 -15.77
C THR A 75 -18.84 29.74 -15.35
N GLY A 76 -18.62 28.78 -14.44
CA GLY A 76 -19.66 27.84 -14.02
C GLY A 76 -20.69 28.48 -13.08
N THR A 77 -21.93 28.08 -13.27
CA THR A 77 -23.04 28.44 -12.38
C THR A 77 -22.90 27.78 -11.01
N GLU A 78 -23.48 28.39 -9.96
CA GLU A 78 -23.49 27.78 -8.62
C GLU A 78 -24.15 26.40 -8.63
N VAL A 79 -25.18 26.20 -9.44
CA VAL A 79 -25.84 24.89 -9.60
C VAL A 79 -24.88 23.83 -10.12
N THR A 80 -24.01 24.17 -11.09
CA THR A 80 -23.00 23.21 -11.57
C THR A 80 -21.91 22.94 -10.54
N LYS A 81 -21.48 23.95 -9.77
CA LYS A 81 -20.47 23.79 -8.71
C LYS A 81 -20.97 22.90 -7.58
N GLU A 82 -22.23 23.06 -7.17
CA GLU A 82 -22.87 22.19 -6.16
C GLU A 82 -23.10 20.77 -6.66
N ALA A 83 -23.32 20.58 -7.97
CA ALA A 83 -23.51 19.27 -8.57
C ALA A 83 -22.20 18.49 -8.81
N ALA A 84 -21.07 19.19 -8.90
CA ALA A 84 -19.77 18.62 -9.23
C ALA A 84 -19.04 18.03 -8.01
N LYS A 85 -18.15 17.06 -8.25
CA LYS A 85 -17.20 16.53 -7.26
C LYS A 85 -15.86 17.26 -7.28
N MET A 86 -15.57 18.00 -8.36
CA MET A 86 -14.34 18.77 -8.55
C MET A 86 -14.69 20.11 -9.20
N ILE A 87 -14.03 21.19 -8.78
CA ILE A 87 -14.20 22.53 -9.35
C ILE A 87 -12.84 23.00 -9.88
N LEU A 88 -12.80 23.42 -11.14
CA LEU A 88 -11.60 24.01 -11.75
C LEU A 88 -11.54 25.49 -11.41
N ALA A 89 -10.76 25.85 -10.39
CA ALA A 89 -10.66 27.24 -9.94
C ALA A 89 -10.13 28.20 -11.03
N ASP A 90 -9.43 27.69 -12.02
CA ASP A 90 -8.77 28.42 -13.11
C ASP A 90 -9.45 28.26 -14.48
N ASP A 91 -10.56 27.52 -14.56
CA ASP A 91 -11.27 27.20 -15.80
C ASP A 91 -10.37 26.54 -16.89
N ASN A 92 -9.28 25.88 -16.49
CA ASN A 92 -8.33 25.29 -17.42
C ASN A 92 -8.50 23.77 -17.54
N PHE A 93 -8.81 23.28 -18.75
CA PHE A 93 -8.90 21.84 -19.01
C PHE A 93 -7.59 21.09 -18.76
N ALA A 94 -6.42 21.73 -18.85
CA ALA A 94 -5.14 21.11 -18.52
C ALA A 94 -5.09 20.65 -17.05
N THR A 95 -5.78 21.36 -16.15
CA THR A 95 -5.86 21.02 -14.72
C THR A 95 -6.57 19.68 -14.49
N ILE A 96 -7.47 19.26 -15.39
CA ILE A 96 -8.07 17.91 -15.34
C ILE A 96 -6.99 16.84 -15.61
N VAL A 97 -6.09 17.08 -16.57
CA VAL A 97 -5.01 16.13 -16.88
C VAL A 97 -4.06 15.96 -15.70
N GLU A 98 -3.69 17.07 -15.05
CA GLU A 98 -2.89 17.05 -13.82
C GLU A 98 -3.62 16.35 -12.67
N ALA A 99 -4.91 16.61 -12.48
CA ALA A 99 -5.71 15.92 -11.47
C ALA A 99 -5.77 14.40 -11.71
N VAL A 100 -5.88 13.97 -12.98
CA VAL A 100 -5.81 12.55 -13.36
C VAL A 100 -4.43 11.95 -13.05
N ARG A 101 -3.35 12.69 -13.35
CA ARG A 101 -1.98 12.29 -13.02
C ARG A 101 -1.81 12.11 -11.51
N GLU A 102 -2.23 13.08 -10.70
CA GLU A 102 -2.16 13.00 -9.24
C GLU A 102 -3.03 11.86 -8.68
N GLY A 103 -4.23 11.66 -9.20
CA GLY A 103 -5.09 10.54 -8.81
C GLY A 103 -4.45 9.17 -9.07
N ARG A 104 -3.76 9.01 -10.21
CA ARG A 104 -3.00 7.80 -10.51
C ARG A 104 -1.80 7.62 -9.58
N ALA A 105 -1.08 8.71 -9.27
CA ALA A 105 0.06 8.68 -8.36
C ALA A 105 -0.36 8.25 -6.95
N ILE A 106 -1.45 8.83 -6.44
CA ILE A 106 -2.04 8.48 -5.13
C ILE A 106 -2.40 6.99 -5.10
N LEU A 107 -3.06 6.47 -6.15
CA LEU A 107 -3.44 5.05 -6.19
C LEU A 107 -2.21 4.11 -6.19
N ASP A 108 -1.16 4.45 -6.93
CA ASP A 108 0.09 3.69 -6.92
C ASP A 108 0.74 3.71 -5.53
N ASN A 109 0.76 4.86 -4.86
CA ASN A 109 1.25 4.98 -3.50
C ASN A 109 0.40 4.20 -2.49
N ILE A 110 -0.94 4.17 -2.69
CA ILE A 110 -1.84 3.30 -1.92
C ILE A 110 -1.45 1.84 -2.03
N ARG A 111 -1.18 1.35 -3.24
CA ARG A 111 -0.74 -0.03 -3.45
C ARG A 111 0.61 -0.31 -2.77
N LYS A 112 1.54 0.65 -2.78
CA LYS A 112 2.85 0.51 -2.11
C LYS A 112 2.69 0.37 -0.60
N PHE A 113 1.97 1.28 0.06
CA PHE A 113 1.81 1.20 1.52
C PHE A 113 0.92 0.03 1.94
N LEU A 114 -0.10 -0.35 1.16
CA LEU A 114 -0.87 -1.56 1.44
C LEU A 114 0.03 -2.80 1.36
N ARG A 115 0.95 -2.87 0.40
CA ARG A 115 1.90 -3.99 0.28
C ARG A 115 2.80 -4.06 1.51
N TYR A 116 3.27 -2.90 1.96
CA TYR A 116 4.06 -2.76 3.17
C TYR A 116 3.30 -3.28 4.39
N LEU A 117 2.19 -2.62 4.74
CA LEU A 117 1.40 -2.93 5.94
C LEU A 117 0.87 -4.37 5.95
N LEU A 118 0.39 -4.88 4.81
CA LEU A 118 -0.12 -6.25 4.75
C LEU A 118 1.01 -7.26 4.91
N SER A 119 2.21 -7.00 4.37
CA SER A 119 3.35 -7.92 4.49
C SER A 119 3.90 -7.94 5.92
N THR A 120 3.99 -6.79 6.59
CA THR A 120 4.45 -6.70 7.98
C THR A 120 3.44 -7.36 8.92
N ASN A 121 2.16 -7.02 8.81
CA ASN A 121 1.09 -7.67 9.58
C ASN A 121 1.03 -9.19 9.35
N MET A 122 1.19 -9.65 8.10
CA MET A 122 1.27 -11.08 7.81
C MET A 122 2.48 -11.73 8.49
N GLY A 123 3.63 -11.04 8.51
CA GLY A 123 4.81 -11.48 9.25
C GLY A 123 4.57 -11.60 10.74
N GLU A 124 3.91 -10.63 11.36
CA GLU A 124 3.55 -10.66 12.78
C GLU A 124 2.60 -11.82 13.11
N VAL A 125 1.52 -11.95 12.34
CA VAL A 125 0.52 -13.02 12.53
C VAL A 125 1.18 -14.38 12.39
N LEU A 126 2.01 -14.58 11.37
CA LEU A 126 2.74 -15.84 11.16
C LEU A 126 3.79 -16.08 12.25
N THR A 127 4.48 -15.04 12.74
CA THR A 127 5.44 -15.16 13.85
C THR A 127 4.74 -15.66 15.11
N VAL A 128 3.60 -15.05 15.46
CA VAL A 128 2.83 -15.46 16.64
C VAL A 128 2.26 -16.86 16.46
N PHE A 129 1.62 -17.14 15.33
CA PHE A 129 1.03 -18.44 15.04
C PHE A 129 2.07 -19.57 15.02
N LEU A 130 3.14 -19.42 14.23
CA LEU A 130 4.20 -20.43 14.12
C LEU A 130 5.04 -20.51 15.40
N GLY A 131 5.22 -19.42 16.14
CA GLY A 131 5.89 -19.45 17.44
C GLY A 131 5.10 -20.22 18.48
N VAL A 132 3.77 -20.11 18.49
CA VAL A 132 2.90 -20.88 19.39
C VAL A 132 2.83 -22.36 18.98
N VAL A 133 2.63 -22.65 17.68
CA VAL A 133 2.55 -24.02 17.16
C VAL A 133 3.89 -24.75 17.26
N GLY A 134 4.98 -24.03 16.98
CA GLY A 134 6.36 -24.52 16.99
C GLY A 134 7.06 -24.35 18.34
N ALA A 135 6.36 -23.94 19.40
CA ALA A 135 6.96 -23.60 20.69
C ALA A 135 7.87 -24.72 21.23
N GLY A 136 7.42 -25.97 21.03
CA GLY A 136 8.17 -27.18 21.40
C GLY A 136 9.52 -27.34 20.69
N VAL A 137 9.62 -26.89 19.44
CA VAL A 137 10.81 -27.06 18.58
C VAL A 137 11.78 -25.89 18.71
N ILE A 138 11.26 -24.69 18.99
CA ILE A 138 12.01 -23.41 18.98
C ILE A 138 12.53 -23.07 20.40
N GLY A 139 12.46 -24.02 21.34
CA GLY A 139 12.88 -23.79 22.73
C GLY A 139 12.00 -22.79 23.50
N LEU A 140 10.83 -22.42 22.98
CA LEU A 140 9.84 -21.55 23.65
C LEU A 140 9.03 -22.33 24.70
N ASN A 141 9.72 -23.14 25.50
CA ASN A 141 9.15 -23.84 26.64
C ASN A 141 9.75 -23.24 27.91
N THR A 142 8.91 -22.67 28.77
CA THR A 142 9.28 -22.57 30.18
C THR A 142 9.37 -24.00 30.68
N GLY A 143 10.52 -24.47 31.16
CA GLY A 143 10.70 -25.81 31.73
C GLY A 143 9.81 -26.14 32.95
N ASP A 144 8.79 -25.34 33.22
CA ASP A 144 7.72 -25.61 34.17
C ASP A 144 6.72 -26.62 33.59
N ALA A 145 6.42 -27.64 34.39
CA ALA A 145 5.45 -28.71 34.09
C ALA A 145 3.99 -28.24 33.98
N SER A 146 3.74 -26.94 33.81
CA SER A 146 2.42 -26.31 33.81
C SER A 146 1.73 -26.26 32.44
N GLY A 147 2.44 -26.61 31.35
CA GLY A 147 1.88 -26.61 30.00
C GLY A 147 1.41 -25.23 29.51
N ALA A 148 1.90 -24.15 30.14
CA ALA A 148 1.53 -22.78 29.79
C ALA A 148 2.13 -22.42 28.42
N VAL A 149 1.27 -21.98 27.50
CA VAL A 149 1.69 -21.50 26.18
C VAL A 149 2.48 -20.21 26.34
N VAL A 150 3.76 -20.24 25.99
CA VAL A 150 4.60 -19.05 26.04
C VAL A 150 4.46 -18.27 24.75
N LEU A 151 3.93 -17.05 24.86
CA LEU A 151 3.77 -16.20 23.68
C LEU A 151 5.13 -15.70 23.20
N PRO A 152 5.41 -15.74 21.88
CA PRO A 152 6.67 -15.28 21.33
C PRO A 152 6.82 -13.75 21.43
N LEU A 153 5.72 -13.00 21.48
CA LEU A 153 5.71 -11.55 21.57
C LEU A 153 4.59 -11.08 22.50
N LEU A 154 4.80 -9.92 23.12
CA LEU A 154 3.79 -9.27 23.95
C LEU A 154 2.82 -8.44 23.10
N ALA A 155 1.57 -8.30 23.55
CA ALA A 155 0.59 -7.46 22.88
C ALA A 155 1.05 -5.98 22.80
N THR A 156 1.75 -5.49 23.82
CA THR A 156 2.32 -4.13 23.83
C THR A 156 3.40 -3.95 22.77
N GLN A 157 4.21 -4.98 22.50
CA GLN A 157 5.22 -4.97 21.45
C GLN A 157 4.58 -4.92 20.06
N LEU A 158 3.53 -5.73 19.83
CA LEU A 158 2.78 -5.70 18.56
C LEU A 158 2.07 -4.35 18.33
N LEU A 159 1.52 -3.74 19.38
CA LEU A 159 0.93 -2.40 19.30
C LEU A 159 1.98 -1.35 18.95
N TRP A 160 3.19 -1.45 19.51
CA TRP A 160 4.30 -0.55 19.17
C TRP A 160 4.71 -0.64 17.71
N ILE A 161 4.82 -1.86 17.17
CA ILE A 161 5.18 -2.06 15.76
C ILE A 161 4.12 -1.41 14.86
N ASN A 162 2.85 -1.79 15.05
CA ASN A 162 1.76 -1.34 14.18
C ASN A 162 1.46 0.16 14.29
N LEU A 163 1.51 0.73 15.49
CA LEU A 163 1.09 2.11 15.71
C LEU A 163 2.23 3.12 15.55
N VAL A 164 3.43 2.77 15.99
CA VAL A 164 4.55 3.72 16.04
C VAL A 164 5.52 3.47 14.91
N THR A 165 5.99 2.23 14.78
CA THR A 165 7.08 1.89 13.87
C THR A 165 6.63 1.92 12.40
N ASP A 166 5.47 1.33 12.10
CA ASP A 166 4.95 1.18 10.73
C ASP A 166 4.26 2.44 10.21
N SER A 167 3.65 3.25 11.08
CA SER A 167 2.91 4.46 10.70
C SER A 167 3.77 5.49 9.97
N GLY A 168 5.00 5.73 10.46
CA GLY A 168 5.91 6.70 9.85
C GLY A 168 6.27 6.35 8.40
N PRO A 169 6.86 5.17 8.15
CA PRO A 169 7.16 4.70 6.79
C PRO A 169 5.92 4.61 5.90
N ALA A 170 4.77 4.15 6.41
CA ALA A 170 3.53 4.07 5.62
C ALA A 170 3.05 5.45 5.13
N LEU A 171 3.08 6.47 6.00
CA LEU A 171 2.76 7.85 5.63
C LEU A 171 3.78 8.42 4.63
N ALA A 172 5.07 8.16 4.85
CA ALA A 172 6.12 8.60 3.95
C ALA A 172 5.99 7.96 2.55
N MET A 173 5.57 6.70 2.46
CA MET A 173 5.27 6.03 1.18
C MET A 173 4.02 6.61 0.49
N GLY A 174 3.12 7.27 1.23
CA GLY A 174 1.98 8.00 0.65
C GLY A 174 2.40 9.18 -0.23
N VAL A 175 3.55 9.78 0.06
CA VAL A 175 4.14 10.92 -0.67
C VAL A 175 5.33 10.52 -1.54
N ASP A 176 5.44 9.22 -1.87
CA ASP A 176 6.45 8.75 -2.79
C ASP A 176 6.26 9.41 -4.17
N PRO A 177 7.34 9.74 -4.89
CA PRO A 177 7.25 10.31 -6.22
C PRO A 177 6.54 9.35 -7.20
N PRO A 178 5.79 9.89 -8.18
CA PRO A 178 5.19 9.09 -9.24
C PRO A 178 6.27 8.44 -10.11
N THR A 179 5.95 7.30 -10.72
CA THR A 179 6.85 6.66 -11.69
C THR A 179 6.80 7.37 -13.04
N ASP A 180 7.90 7.32 -13.80
CA ASP A 180 8.02 8.01 -15.10
C ASP A 180 6.98 7.56 -16.14
N ASP A 181 6.50 6.32 -16.03
CA ASP A 181 5.54 5.70 -16.95
C ASP A 181 4.06 5.88 -16.52
N LEU A 182 3.78 6.66 -15.48
CA LEU A 182 2.44 6.79 -14.87
C LEU A 182 1.34 7.18 -15.86
N MET A 183 1.63 8.14 -16.74
CA MET A 183 0.68 8.63 -17.75
C MET A 183 0.72 7.84 -19.05
N ALA A 184 1.78 7.04 -19.28
CA ALA A 184 1.88 6.15 -20.44
C ALA A 184 1.02 4.88 -20.29
N ARG A 185 0.70 4.49 -19.05
CA ARG A 185 -0.18 3.35 -18.75
C ARG A 185 -1.64 3.66 -19.10
N LYS A 186 -2.36 2.65 -19.61
CA LYS A 186 -3.80 2.74 -19.86
C LYS A 186 -4.56 2.91 -18.52
N PRO A 187 -5.75 3.54 -18.53
CA PRO A 187 -6.62 3.57 -17.37
C PRO A 187 -6.90 2.16 -16.85
N ARG A 188 -6.95 2.03 -15.53
CA ARG A 188 -7.26 0.78 -14.84
C ARG A 188 -8.70 0.38 -15.12
N HIS A 189 -8.96 -0.90 -15.36
CA HIS A 189 -10.34 -1.39 -15.48
C HIS A 189 -11.03 -1.41 -14.10
N ILE A 190 -12.34 -1.13 -14.05
CA ILE A 190 -13.10 -1.04 -12.78
C ILE A 190 -13.09 -2.36 -11.98
N SER A 191 -13.00 -3.50 -12.67
CA SER A 191 -12.95 -4.83 -12.04
C SER A 191 -11.59 -5.20 -11.46
N GLU A 192 -10.53 -4.44 -11.77
CA GLU A 192 -9.20 -4.73 -11.23
C GLU A 192 -9.16 -4.42 -9.75
N ARG A 193 -8.81 -5.42 -8.93
CA ARG A 193 -8.67 -5.25 -7.49
C ARG A 193 -7.44 -4.40 -7.16
N VAL A 194 -7.54 -3.59 -6.10
CA VAL A 194 -6.37 -2.85 -5.58
C VAL A 194 -5.32 -3.81 -5.02
N ILE A 195 -5.79 -4.88 -4.36
CA ILE A 195 -4.99 -6.00 -3.88
C ILE A 195 -5.30 -7.21 -4.77
N ASP A 196 -4.39 -7.51 -5.69
CA ASP A 196 -4.52 -8.63 -6.61
C ASP A 196 -3.91 -9.92 -6.02
N THR A 197 -4.11 -11.05 -6.72
CA THR A 197 -3.58 -12.36 -6.29
C THR A 197 -2.06 -12.36 -6.22
N ARG A 198 -1.39 -11.58 -7.07
CA ARG A 198 0.07 -11.45 -7.10
C ARG A 198 0.59 -10.73 -5.86
N MET A 199 -0.08 -9.68 -5.43
CA MET A 199 0.18 -8.96 -4.18
C MET A 199 -0.07 -9.86 -2.98
N TRP A 200 -1.19 -10.61 -2.93
CA TRP A 200 -1.44 -11.58 -1.86
C TRP A 200 -0.36 -12.66 -1.77
N SER A 201 0.07 -13.21 -2.91
CA SER A 201 1.18 -14.16 -2.95
C SER A 201 2.48 -13.54 -2.41
N SER A 202 2.78 -12.29 -2.77
CA SER A 202 3.92 -11.56 -2.22
C SER A 202 3.81 -11.36 -0.71
N VAL A 203 2.63 -10.96 -0.22
CA VAL A 203 2.35 -10.69 1.20
C VAL A 203 2.59 -11.95 2.04
N ILE A 204 2.04 -13.09 1.61
CA ILE A 204 2.19 -14.37 2.32
C ILE A 204 3.66 -14.82 2.31
N GLN A 205 4.35 -14.73 1.17
CA GLN A 205 5.75 -15.12 1.06
C GLN A 205 6.66 -14.24 1.92
N THR A 206 6.51 -12.92 1.84
CA THR A 206 7.30 -11.98 2.64
C THR A 206 7.00 -12.15 4.12
N GLY A 207 5.73 -12.30 4.51
CA GLY A 207 5.33 -12.57 5.89
C GLY A 207 5.94 -13.86 6.42
N LEU A 208 5.98 -14.93 5.62
CA LEU A 208 6.62 -16.19 6.01
C LEU A 208 8.13 -16.00 6.26
N VAL A 209 8.82 -15.24 5.40
CA VAL A 209 10.24 -14.92 5.60
C VAL A 209 10.46 -14.12 6.88
N ILE A 210 9.63 -13.10 7.14
CA ILE A 210 9.67 -12.31 8.37
C ILE A 210 9.49 -13.23 9.59
N ALA A 211 8.51 -14.13 9.55
CA ALA A 211 8.26 -15.07 10.64
C ALA A 211 9.41 -16.03 10.88
N VAL A 212 9.95 -16.64 9.81
CA VAL A 212 11.08 -17.57 9.91
C VAL A 212 12.31 -16.86 10.47
N VAL A 213 12.67 -15.68 9.95
CA VAL A 213 13.83 -14.91 10.41
C VAL A 213 13.67 -14.49 11.87
N THR A 214 12.47 -14.04 12.26
CA THR A 214 12.18 -13.65 13.65
C THR A 214 12.29 -14.84 14.59
N LEU A 215 11.62 -15.94 14.28
CA LEU A 215 11.61 -17.14 15.12
C LEU A 215 12.98 -17.80 15.20
N LEU A 216 13.75 -17.83 14.10
CA LEU A 216 15.13 -18.30 14.12
C LEU A 216 16.01 -17.42 15.01
N THR A 217 15.81 -16.09 14.99
CA THR A 217 16.55 -15.20 15.90
C THR A 217 16.21 -15.48 17.36
N MET A 218 14.94 -15.73 17.66
CA MET A 218 14.51 -16.10 19.01
C MET A 218 15.10 -17.45 19.45
N ASP A 219 15.07 -18.46 18.56
CA ASP A 219 15.66 -19.78 18.77
C ASP A 219 17.15 -19.70 19.12
N MET A 220 17.91 -18.87 18.39
CA MET A 220 19.35 -18.65 18.63
C MET A 220 19.67 -18.12 20.02
N HIS A 221 18.72 -17.44 20.68
CA HIS A 221 18.92 -16.90 22.02
C HIS A 221 18.45 -17.87 23.12
N LEU A 222 17.54 -18.79 22.81
CA LEU A 222 16.92 -19.68 23.80
C LEU A 222 17.71 -20.98 24.01
N PRO A 223 17.78 -21.49 25.26
CA PRO A 223 18.31 -22.83 25.51
C PRO A 223 17.30 -23.90 25.08
N GLY A 224 17.77 -24.95 24.40
CA GLY A 224 16.95 -26.10 24.01
C GLY A 224 16.19 -25.96 22.69
N GLY A 225 16.48 -24.90 21.92
CA GLY A 225 16.05 -24.74 20.54
C GLY A 225 16.86 -25.56 19.53
N LEU A 226 16.66 -25.32 18.23
CA LEU A 226 17.45 -25.93 17.16
C LEU A 226 18.90 -25.44 17.18
N ILE A 227 19.11 -24.21 17.65
CA ILE A 227 20.42 -23.57 17.83
C ILE A 227 20.65 -23.36 19.33
N ALA A 228 21.85 -23.73 19.82
CA ALA A 228 22.15 -23.67 21.25
C ALA A 228 22.35 -22.22 21.72
N GLY A 229 21.29 -21.60 22.26
CA GLY A 229 21.33 -20.33 22.99
C GLY A 229 21.48 -20.52 24.50
N SER A 230 21.84 -19.43 25.20
CA SER A 230 22.04 -19.42 26.66
C SER A 230 21.28 -18.30 27.39
N HIS A 231 20.42 -17.56 26.70
CA HIS A 231 19.74 -16.39 27.25
C HIS A 231 18.32 -16.71 27.72
N ASP A 232 17.77 -15.80 28.53
CA ASP A 232 16.40 -15.88 29.02
C ASP A 232 15.38 -15.51 27.94
N ILE A 233 14.13 -15.94 28.15
CA ILE A 233 13.01 -15.68 27.26
C ILE A 233 12.72 -14.20 27.05
N THR A 234 13.03 -13.36 28.04
CA THR A 234 12.89 -11.90 27.95
C THR A 234 13.86 -11.28 26.93
N THR A 235 15.11 -11.75 26.90
CA THR A 235 16.11 -11.37 25.89
C THR A 235 15.69 -11.85 24.50
N ALA A 236 15.26 -13.11 24.37
CA ALA A 236 14.79 -13.66 23.10
C ALA A 236 13.58 -12.90 22.54
N ARG A 237 12.61 -12.53 23.39
CA ARG A 237 11.48 -11.67 23.01
C ARG A 237 11.93 -10.29 22.55
N THR A 238 12.90 -9.69 23.22
CA THR A 238 13.44 -8.38 22.83
C THR A 238 14.17 -8.43 21.49
N ALA A 239 14.93 -9.50 21.25
CA ALA A 239 15.58 -9.75 19.97
C ALA A 239 14.55 -9.96 18.85
N GLY A 240 13.54 -10.82 19.07
CA GLY A 240 12.45 -11.05 18.12
C GLY A 240 11.66 -9.77 17.79
N PHE A 241 11.31 -8.99 18.81
CA PHE A 241 10.68 -7.67 18.66
C PHE A 241 11.54 -6.72 17.81
N THR A 242 12.85 -6.66 18.08
CA THR A 242 13.79 -5.80 17.34
C THR A 242 13.96 -6.26 15.89
N VAL A 243 14.00 -7.57 15.64
CA VAL A 243 14.03 -8.12 14.28
C VAL A 243 12.77 -7.77 13.52
N LEU A 244 11.57 -7.88 14.12
CA LEU A 244 10.33 -7.49 13.46
C LEU A 244 10.37 -6.02 13.05
N VAL A 245 10.73 -5.13 13.97
CA VAL A 245 10.87 -3.70 13.68
C VAL A 245 11.83 -3.46 12.52
N PHE A 246 13.02 -4.08 12.53
CA PHE A 246 13.97 -3.90 11.44
C PHE A 246 13.55 -4.56 10.14
N THR A 247 12.85 -5.70 10.16
CA THR A 247 12.28 -6.29 8.94
C THR A 247 11.22 -5.39 8.33
N SER A 248 10.43 -4.68 9.14
CA SER A 248 9.54 -3.62 8.66
C SER A 248 10.34 -2.48 8.03
N LEU A 249 11.40 -1.98 8.68
CA LEU A 249 12.23 -0.93 8.10
C LEU A 249 12.90 -1.33 6.77
N PHE A 250 13.39 -2.57 6.64
CA PHE A 250 13.86 -3.07 5.34
C PHE A 250 12.70 -3.29 4.34
N GLY A 251 11.55 -3.72 4.87
CA GLY A 251 10.31 -3.94 4.15
C GLY A 251 9.77 -2.70 3.44
N CYS A 252 9.99 -1.51 4.01
CA CYS A 252 9.54 -0.28 3.36
C CYS A 252 10.20 -0.08 1.99
N PHE A 253 11.49 -0.41 1.84
CA PHE A 253 12.19 -0.31 0.56
C PHE A 253 11.74 -1.35 -0.44
N THR A 254 11.50 -2.59 0.02
CA THR A 254 11.09 -3.68 -0.86
C THR A 254 9.65 -3.50 -1.35
N ALA A 255 8.77 -2.92 -0.54
CA ALA A 255 7.36 -2.71 -0.84
C ALA A 255 7.08 -1.62 -1.90
N ARG A 256 8.04 -0.71 -2.15
CA ARG A 256 7.91 0.39 -3.14
C ARG A 256 7.71 -0.07 -4.58
N SER A 257 8.15 -1.28 -4.92
CA SER A 257 7.92 -1.87 -6.24
C SER A 257 7.92 -3.39 -6.16
N ASP A 258 7.07 -4.04 -6.97
CA ASP A 258 7.02 -5.50 -7.06
C ASP A 258 8.00 -6.08 -8.09
N VAL A 259 8.64 -5.23 -8.92
CA VAL A 259 9.55 -5.66 -9.99
C VAL A 259 10.89 -4.94 -9.91
N THR A 260 10.87 -3.64 -9.61
CA THR A 260 12.08 -2.82 -9.50
C THR A 260 12.83 -3.14 -8.21
N SER A 261 14.16 -3.18 -8.31
CA SER A 261 15.05 -3.38 -7.17
C SER A 261 14.81 -2.33 -6.09
N ALA A 262 14.85 -2.75 -4.83
CA ALA A 262 14.78 -1.89 -3.65
C ALA A 262 15.90 -0.84 -3.61
N PHE A 263 17.05 -1.14 -4.23
CA PHE A 263 18.18 -0.21 -4.31
C PHE A 263 18.02 0.90 -5.36
N SER A 264 16.99 0.81 -6.21
CA SER A 264 16.68 1.89 -7.15
C SER A 264 16.01 3.05 -6.43
N ASN A 265 16.44 4.27 -6.71
CA ASN A 265 15.79 5.50 -6.23
C ASN A 265 15.62 5.56 -4.69
N LEU A 266 16.59 5.03 -3.94
CA LEU A 266 16.56 4.98 -2.46
C LEU A 266 16.42 6.36 -1.82
N PHE A 267 17.10 7.37 -2.34
CA PHE A 267 17.18 8.71 -1.74
C PHE A 267 16.18 9.73 -2.30
N VAL A 268 15.27 9.30 -3.17
CA VAL A 268 14.31 10.24 -3.79
C VAL A 268 13.24 10.69 -2.81
N ASN A 269 12.93 9.88 -1.79
CA ASN A 269 11.96 10.24 -0.75
C ASN A 269 12.69 10.54 0.58
N PRO A 270 12.95 11.82 0.91
CA PRO A 270 13.60 12.20 2.17
C PRO A 270 12.71 11.95 3.39
N TRP A 271 11.38 12.01 3.25
CA TRP A 271 10.44 11.72 4.33
C TRP A 271 10.53 10.26 4.78
N LEU A 272 10.78 9.34 3.85
CA LEU A 272 10.96 7.92 4.17
C LEU A 272 12.20 7.69 5.03
N TRP A 273 13.33 8.32 4.68
CA TRP A 273 14.55 8.25 5.50
C TRP A 273 14.38 8.90 6.86
N GLY A 274 13.67 10.04 6.94
CA GLY A 274 13.31 10.67 8.20
C GLY A 274 12.48 9.75 9.10
N ALA A 275 11.49 9.07 8.53
CA ALA A 275 10.66 8.10 9.24
C ALA A 275 11.48 6.89 9.72
N ILE A 276 12.35 6.34 8.87
CA ILE A 276 13.23 5.21 9.25
C ILE A 276 14.18 5.63 10.39
N ALA A 277 14.84 6.78 10.27
CA ALA A 277 15.75 7.27 11.30
C ALA A 277 15.02 7.48 12.63
N LEU A 278 13.82 8.07 12.59
CA LEU A 278 12.98 8.22 13.77
C LEU A 278 12.60 6.87 14.38
N SER A 279 12.15 5.90 13.56
CA SER A 279 11.81 4.55 14.03
C SER A 279 13.00 3.84 14.67
N VAL A 280 14.22 3.97 14.13
CA VAL A 280 15.44 3.41 14.74
C VAL A 280 15.72 4.06 16.09
N VAL A 281 15.64 5.39 16.19
CA VAL A 281 15.86 6.11 17.45
C VAL A 281 14.82 5.70 18.51
N LEU A 282 13.55 5.62 18.12
CA LEU A 282 12.48 5.18 18.99
C LEU A 282 12.64 3.72 19.43
N GLN A 283 13.13 2.85 18.55
CA GLN A 283 13.41 1.46 18.90
C GLN A 283 14.57 1.35 19.91
N ILE A 284 15.64 2.11 19.71
CA ILE A 284 16.76 2.19 20.68
C ILE A 284 16.24 2.71 22.04
N ALA A 285 15.38 3.74 22.02
CA ALA A 285 14.79 4.29 23.22
C ALA A 285 13.96 3.24 23.99
N VAL A 286 13.10 2.48 23.30
CA VAL A 286 12.27 1.45 23.94
C VAL A 286 13.09 0.35 24.59
N VAL A 287 14.20 -0.06 23.97
CA VAL A 287 15.06 -1.16 24.46
C VAL A 287 16.02 -0.73 25.58
N HIS A 288 16.46 0.52 25.61
CA HIS A 288 17.49 0.99 26.55
C HIS A 288 16.96 1.88 27.69
N LEU A 289 15.80 2.52 27.53
CA LEU A 289 15.23 3.34 28.60
C LEU A 289 14.47 2.46 29.60
N SER A 290 14.91 2.49 30.86
CA SER A 290 14.37 1.66 31.94
C SER A 290 12.85 1.76 32.14
N PHE A 291 12.27 2.96 31.98
CA PHE A 291 10.81 3.14 32.10
C PHE A 291 10.03 2.54 30.93
N LEU A 292 10.61 2.51 29.72
CA LEU A 292 10.00 1.87 28.55
C LEU A 292 10.15 0.35 28.60
N ASN A 293 11.29 -0.14 29.09
CA ASN A 293 11.51 -1.57 29.32
C ASN A 293 10.43 -2.20 30.19
N LEU A 294 9.98 -1.52 31.24
CA LEU A 294 8.88 -1.97 32.08
C LEU A 294 7.54 -2.04 31.32
N ALA A 295 7.26 -1.07 30.47
CA ALA A 295 6.00 -0.98 29.72
C ALA A 295 5.93 -2.00 28.57
N PHE A 296 7.04 -2.27 27.90
CA PHE A 296 7.11 -3.13 26.71
C PHE A 296 7.72 -4.52 26.97
N GLY A 297 8.15 -4.80 28.21
CA GLY A 297 8.75 -6.07 28.59
C GLY A 297 10.05 -6.35 27.85
N THR A 298 10.87 -5.32 27.65
CA THR A 298 12.15 -5.39 26.92
C THR A 298 13.35 -5.33 27.87
N VAL A 299 14.48 -5.88 27.42
CA VAL A 299 15.76 -5.87 28.14
C VAL A 299 16.83 -5.23 27.25
N PRO A 300 17.76 -4.41 27.80
CA PRO A 300 18.83 -3.82 27.00
C PRO A 300 19.63 -4.88 26.25
N LEU A 301 19.73 -4.71 24.93
CA LEU A 301 20.53 -5.57 24.06
C LEU A 301 21.97 -5.05 23.94
N THR A 302 22.91 -5.98 23.92
CA THR A 302 24.32 -5.73 23.60
C THR A 302 24.51 -5.36 22.13
N LEU A 303 25.66 -4.76 21.81
CA LEU A 303 25.96 -4.37 20.43
C LEU A 303 25.97 -5.58 19.47
N GLU A 304 26.45 -6.74 19.94
CA GLU A 304 26.47 -7.97 19.15
C GLU A 304 25.06 -8.46 18.81
N GLU A 305 24.14 -8.42 19.78
CA GLU A 305 22.73 -8.77 19.58
C GLU A 305 22.04 -7.80 18.61
N TRP A 306 22.34 -6.50 18.68
CA TRP A 306 21.85 -5.51 17.71
C TRP A 306 22.34 -5.80 16.28
N LEU A 307 23.62 -6.13 16.13
CA LEU A 307 24.21 -6.48 14.83
C LEU A 307 23.59 -7.77 14.28
N LEU A 308 23.40 -8.78 15.13
CA LEU A 308 22.72 -10.03 14.76
C LEU A 308 21.27 -9.76 14.33
N CYS A 309 20.50 -8.98 15.10
CA CYS A 309 19.12 -8.62 14.75
C CYS A 309 19.06 -7.89 13.40
N THR A 310 19.98 -6.96 13.16
CA THR A 310 20.08 -6.22 11.89
C THR A 310 20.41 -7.15 10.73
N ALA A 311 21.39 -8.05 10.91
CA ALA A 311 21.80 -9.01 9.89
C ALA A 311 20.66 -9.96 9.54
N MET A 312 19.98 -10.53 10.55
CA MET A 312 18.82 -11.40 10.37
C MET A 312 17.70 -10.64 9.65
N ALA A 313 17.34 -9.45 10.13
CA ALA A 313 16.28 -8.64 9.53
C ALA A 313 16.54 -8.28 8.06
N SER A 314 17.81 -8.09 7.67
CA SER A 314 18.18 -7.86 6.26
C SER A 314 17.81 -9.03 5.34
N GLY A 315 17.55 -10.23 5.86
CA GLY A 315 17.10 -11.39 5.11
C GLY A 315 15.84 -11.12 4.27
N VAL A 316 14.92 -10.28 4.73
CA VAL A 316 13.72 -9.89 3.97
C VAL A 316 14.07 -9.09 2.71
N LEU A 317 15.10 -8.25 2.79
CA LEU A 317 15.61 -7.45 1.68
C LEU A 317 16.21 -8.37 0.62
N TRP A 318 17.10 -9.28 1.03
CA TRP A 318 17.76 -10.22 0.11
C TRP A 318 16.79 -11.19 -0.56
N TYR A 319 15.84 -11.72 0.20
CA TYR A 319 14.78 -12.55 -0.34
C TYR A 319 13.96 -11.81 -1.40
N SER A 320 13.51 -10.58 -1.08
CA SER A 320 12.76 -9.76 -2.02
C SER A 320 13.56 -9.46 -3.29
N GLU A 321 14.84 -9.11 -3.17
CA GLU A 321 15.70 -8.82 -4.32
C GLU A 321 15.92 -10.05 -5.20
N ALA A 322 16.14 -11.23 -4.61
CA ALA A 322 16.23 -12.49 -5.34
C ALA A 322 14.93 -12.79 -6.10
N ARG A 323 13.77 -12.65 -5.43
CA ARG A 323 12.44 -12.82 -6.04
C ARG A 323 12.24 -11.87 -7.23
N LYS A 324 12.54 -10.58 -7.05
CA LYS A 324 12.43 -9.56 -8.10
C LYS A 324 13.39 -9.82 -9.27
N LEU A 325 14.60 -10.32 -9.00
CA LEU A 325 15.56 -10.69 -10.03
C LEU A 325 15.03 -11.85 -10.87
N VAL A 326 14.48 -12.89 -10.25
CA VAL A 326 13.86 -14.03 -10.95
C VAL A 326 12.66 -13.58 -11.81
N ILE A 327 11.81 -12.70 -11.28
CA ILE A 327 10.67 -12.14 -12.04
C ILE A 327 11.17 -11.37 -13.27
N ARG A 328 12.19 -10.51 -13.11
CA ARG A 328 12.79 -9.75 -14.22
C ARG A 328 13.46 -10.66 -15.25
N ALA A 329 14.08 -11.75 -14.82
CA ALA A 329 14.74 -12.71 -15.71
C ALA A 329 13.74 -13.57 -16.51
N ARG A 330 12.57 -13.88 -15.93
CA ARG A 330 11.50 -14.66 -16.60
C ARG A 330 10.56 -13.81 -17.46
N GLY A 331 10.50 -12.50 -17.21
CA GLY A 331 9.71 -11.54 -17.99
C GLY A 331 10.46 -10.91 -19.16
N ARG A 332 11.73 -11.30 -19.37
CA ARG A 332 12.51 -11.07 -20.59
C ARG A 332 12.51 -12.34 -21.42
#